data_AF-A0A533X4R0-F1
#
_entry.id   AF-A0A533X4R0-F1
#
_cell.length_a   1.000
_cell.length_b   1.000
_cell.length_c   1.000
_cell.angle_alpha   90.00
_cell.angle_beta   90.00
_cell.angle_gamma   90.00
#
_symmetry.space_group_name_H-M   'P 1'
#
loop_
_entity.id
_entity.type
_entity.pdbx_description
1 polymer ?
#
loop_
_entity_poly.entity_id
_entity_poly.type
_entity_poly.pdbx_seq_one_letter_code
_entity_poly.pdbx_strand_id
1 'polypeptide(L)'
;MKGRQWIVNRVDREQHAALVYSLSISPITASVLMARGVTTIEQASRWLSPLHAILHDPFLLPDMEKAIDRLHKAVSDGELVGFYGDYDVDGISATSLYLTFFQGLGANVRTYIPHRVREGYGLHEGALRALWQEGVRLVVTSDCGTNAHHEVGVANRLGLDLVITDHHQIEAHLPPAQAV
;
A
#
# COMPACT_ATOMS: atom_id res chain seq x y z
N MET A 1 -12.44 23.23 -27.63
CA MET A 1 -12.79 22.07 -26.76
C MET A 1 -13.00 20.87 -27.66
N LYS A 2 -12.27 19.75 -27.47
CA LYS A 2 -12.63 18.50 -28.15
C LYS A 2 -14.01 18.06 -27.66
N GLY A 3 -14.92 17.71 -28.57
CA GLY A 3 -16.26 17.24 -28.21
C GLY A 3 -16.19 15.99 -27.33
N ARG A 4 -17.14 15.83 -26.41
CA ARG A 4 -17.27 14.59 -25.62
C ARG A 4 -18.03 13.57 -26.46
N GLN A 5 -17.49 12.35 -26.55
CA GLN A 5 -18.14 11.24 -27.24
C GLN A 5 -18.94 10.41 -26.23
N TRP A 6 -20.19 10.12 -26.55
CA TRP A 6 -21.00 9.18 -25.79
C TRP A 6 -20.67 7.77 -26.27
N ILE A 7 -20.25 6.91 -25.35
CA ILE A 7 -19.96 5.50 -25.62
C ILE A 7 -20.93 4.66 -24.80
N VAL A 8 -21.74 3.86 -25.49
CA VAL A 8 -22.67 2.91 -24.87
C VAL A 8 -22.15 1.51 -25.14
N ASN A 9 -21.76 0.80 -24.08
CA ASN A 9 -21.31 -0.58 -24.19
C ASN A 9 -22.49 -1.49 -24.56
N ARG A 10 -22.28 -2.38 -25.52
CA ARG A 10 -23.26 -3.42 -25.85
C ARG A 10 -23.23 -4.49 -24.77
N VAL A 11 -24.41 -4.91 -24.35
CA VAL A 11 -24.60 -5.90 -23.29
C VAL A 11 -25.21 -7.15 -23.93
N ASP A 12 -24.63 -8.31 -23.65
CA ASP A 12 -25.21 -9.60 -24.02
C ASP A 12 -26.50 -9.83 -23.22
N ARG A 13 -27.62 -10.04 -23.92
CA ARG A 13 -28.95 -10.12 -23.29
C ARG A 13 -29.13 -11.37 -22.45
N GLU A 14 -28.49 -12.47 -22.84
CA GLU A 14 -28.60 -13.74 -22.12
C GLU A 14 -27.82 -13.68 -20.82
N GLN A 15 -26.58 -13.21 -20.86
CA GLN A 15 -25.76 -12.97 -19.67
C GLN A 15 -26.42 -11.94 -18.74
N HIS A 16 -26.99 -10.88 -19.30
CA HIS A 16 -27.72 -9.87 -18.52
C HIS A 16 -28.90 -10.47 -17.76
N ALA A 17 -29.76 -11.23 -18.44
CA ALA A 17 -30.89 -11.90 -17.82
C ALA A 17 -30.45 -12.91 -16.76
N ALA A 18 -29.38 -13.67 -17.02
CA ALA A 18 -28.79 -14.61 -16.07
C ALA A 18 -28.31 -13.89 -14.80
N LEU A 19 -27.60 -12.77 -14.92
CA LEU A 19 -27.16 -11.97 -13.77
C LEU A 19 -28.34 -11.44 -12.93
N VAL A 20 -29.36 -10.89 -13.59
CA VAL A 20 -30.57 -10.38 -12.92
C VAL A 20 -31.25 -11.48 -12.11
N TYR A 21 -31.47 -12.64 -12.73
CA TYR A 21 -32.16 -13.76 -12.09
C TYR A 21 -31.32 -14.39 -10.98
N SER A 22 -30.09 -14.80 -11.29
CA SER A 22 -29.26 -15.58 -10.36
C SER A 22 -28.80 -14.79 -9.14
N LEU A 23 -28.61 -13.47 -9.26
CA LEU A 23 -28.17 -12.62 -8.15
C LEU A 23 -29.30 -11.78 -7.54
N SER A 24 -30.52 -11.89 -8.06
CA SER A 24 -31.67 -11.09 -7.63
C SER A 24 -31.37 -9.58 -7.60
N ILE A 25 -30.63 -9.09 -8.59
CA ILE A 25 -30.25 -7.68 -8.73
C ILE A 25 -31.11 -6.97 -9.78
N SER A 26 -31.18 -5.64 -9.71
CA SER A 26 -31.93 -4.87 -10.71
C SER A 26 -31.31 -4.98 -12.12
N PRO A 27 -32.11 -4.88 -13.20
CA PRO A 27 -31.61 -4.80 -14.57
C PRO A 27 -30.55 -3.72 -14.78
N ILE A 28 -30.68 -2.57 -14.09
CA ILE A 28 -29.72 -1.47 -14.18
C ILE A 28 -28.39 -1.87 -13.52
N THR A 29 -28.42 -2.53 -12.36
CA THR A 29 -27.22 -3.04 -11.69
C THR A 29 -26.46 -4.02 -12.58
N ALA A 30 -27.17 -4.97 -13.21
CA ALA A 30 -26.57 -5.92 -14.16
C ALA A 30 -25.94 -5.21 -15.37
N SER A 31 -26.61 -4.22 -15.95
CA SER A 31 -26.06 -3.42 -17.06
C SER A 31 -24.79 -2.69 -16.67
N VAL A 32 -24.75 -2.13 -15.45
CA VAL A 32 -23.60 -1.38 -14.93
C VAL A 32 -22.41 -2.32 -14.64
N LEU A 33 -22.66 -3.53 -14.14
CA LEU A 33 -21.62 -4.56 -13.94
C LEU A 33 -21.03 -5.01 -15.28
N MET A 34 -21.88 -5.37 -16.24
CA MET A 34 -21.43 -5.80 -17.57
C MET A 34 -20.68 -4.69 -18.32
N ALA A 35 -21.10 -3.43 -18.17
CA ALA A 35 -20.39 -2.29 -18.72
C ALA A 35 -18.97 -2.10 -18.13
N ARG A 36 -18.70 -2.64 -16.95
CA ARG A 36 -17.38 -2.69 -16.30
C ARG A 36 -16.60 -3.99 -16.59
N GLY A 37 -17.10 -4.84 -17.48
CA GLY A 37 -16.47 -6.12 -17.81
C GLY A 37 -16.80 -7.27 -16.86
N VAL A 38 -17.73 -7.08 -15.93
CA VAL A 38 -18.21 -8.10 -14.99
C VAL A 38 -19.40 -8.82 -15.62
N THR A 39 -19.15 -9.92 -16.33
CA THR A 39 -20.15 -10.56 -17.22
C THR A 39 -20.65 -11.92 -16.74
N THR A 40 -19.97 -12.52 -15.76
CA THR A 40 -20.36 -13.83 -15.19
C THR A 40 -20.98 -13.67 -13.81
N ILE A 41 -21.85 -14.61 -13.43
CA ILE A 41 -22.49 -14.67 -12.11
C ILE A 41 -21.44 -14.68 -11.00
N GLU A 42 -20.36 -15.43 -11.18
CA GLU A 42 -19.27 -15.52 -10.21
C GLU A 42 -18.52 -14.19 -10.06
N GLN A 43 -18.13 -13.54 -11.16
CA GLN A 43 -17.48 -12.23 -11.10
C GLN A 43 -18.41 -11.19 -10.43
N ALA A 44 -19.70 -11.18 -10.78
CA ALA A 44 -20.67 -10.25 -10.22
C ALA A 44 -20.94 -10.51 -8.74
N SER A 45 -21.03 -11.77 -8.32
CA SER A 45 -21.18 -12.15 -6.91
C SER A 45 -19.98 -11.67 -6.08
N ARG A 46 -18.75 -11.91 -6.55
CA ARG A 46 -17.52 -11.42 -5.91
C ARG A 46 -17.46 -9.90 -5.86
N TRP A 47 -17.84 -9.22 -6.94
CA TRP A 47 -17.84 -7.77 -7.02
C TRP A 47 -18.80 -7.11 -6.02
N LEU A 48 -19.98 -7.71 -5.84
CA LEU A 48 -21.01 -7.20 -4.94
C LEU A 48 -20.80 -7.62 -3.47
N SER A 49 -19.94 -8.61 -3.22
CA SER A 49 -19.68 -9.17 -1.88
C SER A 49 -18.20 -9.04 -1.49
N PRO A 50 -17.70 -7.82 -1.22
CA PRO A 50 -16.29 -7.59 -0.93
C PRO A 50 -15.81 -8.29 0.36
N LEU A 51 -16.70 -8.60 1.31
CA LEU A 51 -16.36 -9.38 2.51
C LEU A 51 -15.96 -10.83 2.21
N HIS A 52 -16.29 -11.35 1.03
CA HIS A 52 -15.87 -12.67 0.53
C HIS A 52 -14.78 -12.57 -0.53
N ALA A 53 -14.20 -11.40 -0.75
CA ALA A 53 -13.00 -11.30 -1.56
C ALA A 53 -11.92 -12.11 -0.86
N ILE A 54 -11.47 -13.19 -1.51
CA ILE A 54 -10.28 -13.93 -1.09
C ILE A 54 -9.15 -12.91 -1.16
N LEU A 55 -8.70 -12.43 0.00
CA LEU A 55 -7.44 -11.70 0.06
C LEU A 55 -6.37 -12.64 -0.46
N HIS A 56 -5.55 -12.15 -1.39
CA HIS A 56 -4.41 -12.91 -1.85
C HIS A 56 -3.47 -13.19 -0.68
N ASP A 57 -2.72 -14.29 -0.77
CA ASP A 57 -1.64 -14.57 0.16
C ASP A 57 -0.66 -13.38 0.15
N PRO A 58 -0.43 -12.70 1.30
CA PRO A 58 0.45 -11.53 1.37
C PRO A 58 1.90 -11.87 1.00
N PHE A 59 2.33 -13.13 1.14
CA PHE A 59 3.67 -13.57 0.73
C PHE A 59 3.88 -13.58 -0.79
N LEU A 60 2.83 -13.34 -1.58
CA LEU A 60 2.96 -13.07 -3.02
C LEU A 60 3.50 -11.67 -3.31
N LEU A 61 3.52 -10.76 -2.32
CA LEU A 61 4.16 -9.46 -2.46
C LEU A 61 5.69 -9.63 -2.48
N PRO A 62 6.41 -8.92 -3.38
CA PRO A 62 7.87 -8.93 -3.39
C PRO A 62 8.46 -8.64 -2.01
N ASP A 63 9.53 -9.36 -1.68
CA ASP A 63 10.31 -9.20 -0.45
C ASP A 63 9.54 -9.25 0.89
N MET A 64 8.27 -9.71 0.89
CA MET A 64 7.45 -9.80 2.11
C MET A 64 8.12 -10.64 3.20
N GLU A 65 8.71 -11.80 2.84
CA GLU A 65 9.46 -12.63 3.79
C GLU A 65 10.63 -11.86 4.42
N LYS A 66 11.43 -11.16 3.60
CA LYS A 66 12.58 -10.38 4.08
C LYS A 66 12.15 -9.24 5.00
N ALA A 67 11.05 -8.56 4.65
CA ALA A 67 10.48 -7.47 5.44
C ALA A 67 10.04 -7.97 6.82
N ILE A 68 9.28 -9.09 6.85
CA ILE A 68 8.79 -9.69 8.08
C ILE A 68 9.94 -10.20 8.95
N ASP A 69 10.93 -10.89 8.37
CA ASP A 69 12.09 -11.39 9.12
C ASP A 69 12.85 -10.25 9.80
N ARG A 70 13.07 -9.14 9.08
CA ARG A 70 13.77 -7.97 9.63
C ARG A 70 12.96 -7.28 10.73
N LEU A 71 11.66 -7.13 10.54
CA LEU A 71 10.74 -6.56 11.54
C LEU A 71 10.66 -7.44 12.79
N HIS A 72 10.53 -8.76 12.61
CA HIS A 72 10.48 -9.72 13.71
C HIS A 72 11.76 -9.67 14.55
N LYS A 73 12.92 -9.60 13.89
CA LYS A 73 14.21 -9.39 14.56
C LYS A 73 14.23 -8.08 15.35
N ALA A 74 13.81 -6.97 14.74
CA ALA A 74 13.80 -5.66 15.40
C ALA A 74 12.96 -5.67 16.68
N VAL A 75 11.75 -6.24 16.59
CA VAL A 75 10.83 -6.35 17.73
C VAL A 75 11.37 -7.28 18.80
N SER A 76 11.93 -8.43 18.42
CA SER A 76 12.48 -9.42 19.37
C SER A 76 13.71 -8.89 20.12
N ASP A 77 14.57 -8.13 19.42
CA ASP A 77 15.79 -7.56 19.99
C ASP A 77 15.52 -6.24 20.75
N GLY A 78 14.28 -5.75 20.77
CA GLY A 78 13.90 -4.49 21.41
C GLY A 78 14.45 -3.24 20.72
N GLU A 79 14.77 -3.34 19.42
CA GLU A 79 15.22 -2.21 18.62
C GLU A 79 14.14 -1.11 18.55
N LEU A 80 14.58 0.13 18.41
CA LEU A 80 13.67 1.24 18.11
C LEU A 80 13.36 1.24 16.61
N VAL A 81 12.09 1.05 16.27
CA VAL A 81 11.58 1.02 14.88
C VAL A 81 10.89 2.34 14.55
N GLY A 82 11.28 2.98 13.45
CA GLY A 82 10.63 4.19 12.94
C GLY A 82 9.61 3.87 11.85
N PHE A 83 8.36 4.27 12.02
CA PHE A 83 7.35 4.21 10.96
C PHE A 83 7.26 5.57 10.25
N TYR A 84 7.64 5.60 8.98
CA TYR A 84 7.70 6.80 8.15
C TYR A 84 6.54 6.78 7.15
N GLY A 85 5.54 7.62 7.33
CA GLY A 85 4.39 7.70 6.42
C GLY A 85 4.42 8.88 5.47
N ASP A 86 3.58 8.84 4.42
CA ASP A 86 3.20 10.05 3.69
C ASP A 86 2.19 10.91 4.48
N TYR A 87 2.07 12.18 4.09
CA TYR A 87 1.21 13.18 4.72
C TYR A 87 -0.26 13.09 4.32
N ASP A 88 -0.61 12.27 3.33
CA ASP A 88 -1.99 12.14 2.86
C ASP A 88 -2.80 11.09 3.65
N VAL A 89 -4.03 10.83 3.23
CA VAL A 89 -4.92 9.94 3.98
C VAL A 89 -4.43 8.50 3.95
N ASP A 90 -3.83 8.02 2.86
CA ASP A 90 -3.35 6.64 2.77
C ASP A 90 -2.12 6.45 3.66
N GLY A 91 -1.11 7.32 3.49
CA GLY A 91 0.09 7.33 4.31
C GLY A 91 -0.18 7.45 5.82
N ILE A 92 -1.07 8.36 6.24
CA ILE A 92 -1.42 8.54 7.66
C ILE A 92 -2.19 7.32 8.19
N SER A 93 -3.10 6.75 7.40
CA SER A 93 -3.89 5.58 7.83
C SER A 93 -3.02 4.34 7.98
N ALA A 94 -2.14 4.08 7.02
CA ALA A 94 -1.17 2.99 7.06
C ALA A 94 -0.21 3.13 8.26
N THR A 95 0.34 4.33 8.48
CA THR A 95 1.20 4.59 9.65
C THR A 95 0.44 4.33 10.96
N SER A 96 -0.81 4.79 11.06
CA SER A 96 -1.64 4.58 12.25
C SER A 96 -1.91 3.09 12.51
N LEU A 97 -2.09 2.30 11.45
CA LEU A 97 -2.24 0.85 11.53
C LEU A 97 -0.96 0.19 12.08
N TYR A 98 0.22 0.56 11.56
CA TYR A 98 1.49 0.06 12.08
C TYR A 98 1.66 0.37 13.56
N LEU A 99 1.45 1.63 13.96
CA LEU A 99 1.60 2.01 15.35
C LEU A 99 0.66 1.25 16.27
N THR A 100 -0.62 1.16 15.89
CA THR A 100 -1.63 0.46 16.69
C THR A 100 -1.23 -1.00 16.89
N PHE A 101 -0.80 -1.67 15.82
CA PHE A 101 -0.37 -3.06 15.87
C PHE A 101 0.89 -3.26 16.70
N PHE A 102 1.98 -2.55 16.38
CA PHE A 102 3.28 -2.76 17.01
C PHE A 102 3.34 -2.25 18.46
N GLN A 103 2.64 -1.16 18.80
CA GLN A 103 2.46 -0.75 20.20
C GLN A 103 1.63 -1.77 20.97
N GLY A 104 0.61 -2.38 20.35
CA GLY A 104 -0.16 -3.47 20.94
C GLY A 104 0.69 -4.71 21.25
N LEU A 105 1.77 -4.92 20.49
CA LEU A 105 2.79 -5.96 20.75
C LEU A 105 3.85 -5.55 21.77
N GLY A 106 3.84 -4.30 22.25
CA GLY A 106 4.84 -3.76 23.18
C GLY A 106 6.17 -3.38 22.52
N ALA A 107 6.22 -3.24 21.19
CA ALA A 107 7.42 -2.83 20.48
C ALA A 107 7.79 -1.36 20.78
N ASN A 108 9.08 -1.04 20.71
CA ASN A 108 9.58 0.33 20.87
C ASN A 108 9.53 1.06 19.52
N VAL A 109 8.59 1.99 19.36
CA VAL A 109 8.30 2.60 18.05
C VAL A 109 8.38 4.13 18.07
N ARG A 110 8.75 4.69 16.92
CA ARG A 110 8.70 6.12 16.60
C ARG A 110 7.94 6.34 15.31
N THR A 111 7.42 7.54 15.14
CA THR A 111 6.71 7.96 13.93
C THR A 111 7.42 9.13 13.30
N TYR A 112 7.30 9.22 11.98
CA TYR A 112 7.62 10.42 11.26
C TYR A 112 6.64 10.59 10.10
N ILE A 113 6.08 11.80 9.97
CA ILE A 113 5.24 12.21 8.84
C ILE A 113 5.84 13.52 8.32
N PRO A 114 6.25 13.59 7.04
CA PRO A 114 6.87 14.78 6.49
C PRO A 114 5.85 15.92 6.40
N HIS A 115 6.32 17.16 6.59
CA HIS A 115 5.48 18.32 6.41
C HIS A 115 5.35 18.68 4.93
N ARG A 116 4.18 18.45 4.34
CA ARG A 116 3.87 18.68 2.91
C ARG A 116 4.45 19.97 2.32
N VAL A 117 4.31 21.11 3.02
CA VAL A 117 4.73 22.42 2.47
C VAL A 117 6.23 22.69 2.64
N ARG A 118 6.86 22.13 3.69
CA ARG A 118 8.25 22.47 4.05
C ARG A 118 9.24 21.46 3.48
N GLU A 119 8.84 20.19 3.51
CA GLU A 119 9.68 19.05 3.15
C GLU A 119 9.22 18.46 1.81
N GLY A 120 7.91 18.48 1.54
CA GLY A 120 7.34 17.89 0.32
C GLY A 120 7.00 16.42 0.50
N TYR A 121 6.90 15.71 -0.62
CA TYR A 121 6.59 14.28 -0.67
C TYR A 121 7.85 13.42 -0.61
N GLY A 122 7.72 12.23 -0.04
CA GLY A 122 8.77 11.19 -0.05
C GLY A 122 9.68 11.18 1.18
N LEU A 123 10.72 10.35 1.09
CA LEU A 123 11.77 10.25 2.09
C LEU A 123 12.69 11.47 2.02
N HIS A 124 13.15 11.92 3.18
CA HIS A 124 14.11 13.03 3.30
C HIS A 124 15.34 12.58 4.08
N GLU A 125 16.53 12.88 3.55
CA GLU A 125 17.80 12.56 4.22
C GLU A 125 17.86 13.14 5.64
N GLY A 126 17.42 14.39 5.82
CA GLY A 126 17.42 15.04 7.14
C GLY A 126 16.57 14.29 8.17
N ALA A 127 15.41 13.79 7.75
CA ALA A 127 14.52 13.01 8.59
C ALA A 127 15.11 11.65 8.96
N LEU A 128 15.70 10.94 7.99
CA LEU A 128 16.37 9.66 8.24
C LEU A 128 17.55 9.80 9.20
N ARG A 129 18.35 10.87 9.07
CA ARG A 129 19.43 11.19 10.00
C ARG A 129 18.93 11.49 11.40
N ALA A 130 17.85 12.25 11.52
CA ALA A 130 17.24 12.56 12.82
C ALA A 130 16.75 11.29 13.52
N LEU A 131 15.99 10.43 12.81
CA LEU A 131 15.55 9.14 13.34
C LEU A 131 16.73 8.26 13.77
N TRP A 132 17.78 8.18 12.96
CA TRP A 132 18.99 7.43 13.31
C TRP A 132 19.68 7.96 14.57
N GLN A 133 19.77 9.29 14.71
CA GLN A 133 20.31 9.97 15.90
C GLN A 133 19.48 9.71 17.16
N GLU A 134 18.16 9.55 17.02
CA GLU A 134 17.25 9.15 18.10
C GLU A 134 17.39 7.68 18.50
N GLY A 135 18.24 6.91 17.80
CA GLY A 135 18.50 5.50 18.09
C GLY A 135 17.71 4.53 17.22
N VAL A 136 16.95 5.01 16.23
CA VAL A 136 16.24 4.14 15.28
C VAL A 136 17.25 3.34 14.46
N ARG A 137 17.00 2.04 14.29
CA ARG A 137 17.85 1.13 13.48
C ARG A 137 17.13 0.48 12.31
N LEU A 138 15.80 0.50 12.35
CA LEU A 138 14.94 0.09 11.25
C LEU A 138 13.91 1.20 11.01
N VAL A 139 13.78 1.65 9.77
CA VAL A 139 12.64 2.44 9.33
C VAL A 139 11.78 1.62 8.37
N VAL A 140 10.48 1.62 8.61
CA VAL A 140 9.47 1.06 7.71
C VAL A 140 8.66 2.19 7.12
N THR A 141 8.62 2.29 5.80
CA THR A 141 7.84 3.33 5.13
C THR A 141 6.42 2.87 4.85
N SER A 142 5.47 3.80 4.79
CA SER A 142 4.15 3.59 4.19
C SER A 142 3.84 4.69 3.19
N ASP A 143 3.41 4.28 2.00
CA ASP A 143 2.94 5.14 0.91
C ASP A 143 4.04 6.06 0.33
N CYS A 144 5.30 5.67 0.53
CA CYS A 144 6.44 6.37 -0.05
C CYS A 144 7.70 5.51 -0.06
N GLY A 145 8.67 5.89 -0.89
CA GLY A 145 10.03 5.36 -0.85
C GLY A 145 10.45 4.58 -2.08
N THR A 146 9.53 4.13 -2.94
CA THR A 146 9.88 3.24 -4.09
C THR A 146 10.84 3.88 -5.10
N ASN A 147 10.97 5.22 -5.12
CA ASN A 147 11.90 5.94 -5.98
C ASN A 147 13.01 6.68 -5.20
N ALA A 148 13.13 6.45 -3.88
CA ALA A 148 14.03 7.18 -2.99
C ALA A 148 15.47 6.62 -2.96
N HIS A 149 16.09 6.46 -4.14
CA HIS A 149 17.41 5.83 -4.29
C HIS A 149 18.52 6.53 -3.49
N HIS A 150 18.50 7.86 -3.49
CA HIS A 150 19.50 8.66 -2.81
C HIS A 150 19.40 8.49 -1.28
N GLU A 151 18.18 8.61 -0.75
CA GLU A 151 17.87 8.53 0.67
C GLU A 151 18.17 7.14 1.22
N VAL A 152 17.82 6.09 0.46
CA VAL A 152 18.16 4.70 0.80
C VAL A 152 19.67 4.51 0.82
N GLY A 153 20.39 5.09 -0.14
CA GLY A 153 21.85 5.10 -0.13
C GLY A 153 22.45 5.80 1.10
N VAL A 154 21.82 6.87 1.59
CA VAL A 154 22.23 7.54 2.84
C VAL A 154 21.96 6.64 4.05
N ALA A 155 20.77 6.05 4.15
CA ALA A 155 20.40 5.14 5.23
C ALA A 155 21.37 3.97 5.35
N ASN A 156 21.71 3.34 4.22
CA ASN A 156 22.67 2.25 4.16
C ASN A 156 24.06 2.65 4.69
N ARG A 157 24.54 3.86 4.38
CA ARG A 157 25.83 4.37 4.92
C ARG A 157 25.80 4.63 6.42
N LEU A 158 24.62 4.88 6.99
CA LEU A 158 24.42 5.06 8.43
C LEU A 158 24.23 3.74 9.18
N GLY A 159 24.06 2.63 8.47
CA GLY A 159 23.59 1.37 9.05
C GLY A 159 22.14 1.48 9.57
N LEU A 160 21.32 2.28 8.90
CA LEU A 160 19.88 2.38 9.11
C LEU A 160 19.19 1.50 8.07
N ASP A 161 18.56 0.42 8.49
CA ASP A 161 17.84 -0.46 7.59
C ASP A 161 16.51 0.17 7.16
N LEU A 162 16.15 0.03 5.89
CA LEU A 162 14.87 0.47 5.34
C LEU A 162 14.07 -0.71 4.81
N VAL A 163 12.81 -0.83 5.25
CA VAL A 163 11.77 -1.63 4.59
C VAL A 163 10.81 -0.66 3.96
N ILE A 164 10.63 -0.75 2.64
CA ILE A 164 9.74 0.16 1.91
C ILE A 164 8.41 -0.54 1.66
N THR A 165 7.30 0.12 1.97
CA THR A 165 5.97 -0.31 1.55
C THR A 165 5.26 0.84 0.85
N ASP A 166 4.97 0.64 -0.43
CA ASP A 166 4.53 1.71 -1.31
C ASP A 166 3.90 1.11 -2.57
N HIS A 167 3.01 1.86 -3.21
CA HIS A 167 2.22 1.44 -4.37
C HIS A 167 2.31 2.43 -5.55
N HIS A 168 3.15 3.46 -5.42
CA HIS A 168 3.42 4.43 -6.47
C HIS A 168 4.12 3.81 -7.70
N GLN A 169 4.04 4.53 -8.82
CA GLN A 169 4.70 4.10 -10.05
C GLN A 169 6.22 4.08 -9.88
N ILE A 170 6.81 2.94 -10.24
CA ILE A 170 8.26 2.72 -10.24
C ILE A 170 8.86 3.36 -11.50
N GLU A 171 9.97 4.11 -11.36
CA GLU A 171 10.63 4.71 -12.52
C GLU A 171 11.38 3.68 -13.38
N ALA A 172 12.36 2.97 -12.81
CA ALA A 172 13.17 2.00 -13.57
C ALA A 172 13.66 0.81 -12.71
N HIS A 173 14.25 1.08 -11.55
CA HIS A 173 14.78 0.06 -10.65
C HIS A 173 14.31 0.35 -9.23
N LEU A 174 14.22 -0.69 -8.40
CA LEU A 174 13.94 -0.52 -6.98
C LEU A 174 15.20 0.01 -6.25
N PRO A 175 15.03 0.84 -5.21
CA PRO A 175 16.15 1.29 -4.40
C PRO A 175 16.75 0.11 -3.63
N PRO A 176 18.05 0.16 -3.28
CA PRO A 176 18.75 -0.94 -2.61
C PRO A 176 18.45 -0.96 -1.10
N ALA A 177 17.17 -1.12 -0.75
CA ALA A 177 16.70 -1.24 0.63
C ALA A 177 16.73 -2.70 1.10
N GLN A 178 16.41 -2.95 2.39
CA GLN A 178 16.36 -4.29 2.95
C GLN A 178 15.22 -5.14 2.35
N ALA A 179 14.10 -4.48 2.04
CA ALA A 179 12.95 -5.00 1.33
C ALA A 179 12.18 -3.83 0.68
N VAL A 180 11.56 -4.07 -0.48
CA VAL A 180 10.70 -3.12 -1.21
C VAL A 180 9.52 -3.86 -1.82
#